data_AF-A0A401Q0P6-F1
#
_entry.id   AF-A0A401Q0P6-F1
#
_cell.length_a   1.000
_cell.length_b   1.000
_cell.length_c   1.000
_cell.angle_alpha   90.00
_cell.angle_beta   90.00
_cell.angle_gamma   90.00
#
_symmetry.space_group_name_H-M   'P 1'
#
loop_
_entity.id
_entity.type
_entity.pdbx_description
1 polymer ?
#
loop_
_entity_poly.entity_id
_entity_poly.type
_entity_poly.pdbx_seq_one_letter_code
_entity_poly.pdbx_strand_id
1 'polypeptide(L)'
;GGPVRFSTKGIICGSNGSRRSWDFMKTHDSVSALIYNSTQESFILVKQFRPAVYMCECARKGILPDLESTGDDTPEARVPIELLPTSAGVTYELCAGIVDKPGLSLKEIAKEEILEECGYNVPVESLQKITSYR
;
A
#
# COMPACT_ATOMS: atom_id res chain seq x y z
N GLY A 1 5.50 -14.46 -5.27
CA GLY A 1 5.88 -13.35 -4.38
C GLY A 1 6.22 -13.85 -3.00
N GLY A 2 7.39 -13.50 -2.48
CA GLY A 2 7.70 -13.67 -1.05
C GLY A 2 7.10 -12.52 -0.23
N PRO A 3 6.98 -12.64 1.10
CA PRO A 3 6.45 -11.58 1.94
C PRO A 3 7.37 -10.34 1.89
N VAL A 4 6.77 -9.17 1.64
CA VAL A 4 7.45 -7.87 1.77
C VAL A 4 7.87 -7.70 3.24
N ARG A 5 9.18 -7.68 3.49
CA ARG A 5 9.72 -7.48 4.84
C ARG A 5 9.83 -5.99 5.14
N PHE A 6 8.90 -5.48 5.94
CA PHE A 6 9.07 -4.17 6.58
C PHE A 6 9.99 -4.33 7.79
N SER A 7 11.09 -3.57 7.83
CA SER A 7 11.92 -3.47 9.02
C SER A 7 11.72 -2.09 9.64
N THR A 8 11.12 -2.08 10.81
CA THR A 8 11.02 -0.90 11.68
C THR A 8 12.23 -0.87 12.59
N LYS A 9 13.00 0.22 12.58
CA LYS A 9 14.11 0.42 13.51
C LYS A 9 13.87 1.67 14.34
N GLY A 10 13.71 1.49 15.64
CA GLY A 10 13.65 2.57 16.61
C GLY A 10 15.05 3.12 16.88
N ILE A 11 15.25 4.42 16.68
CA ILE A 11 16.48 5.13 17.06
C ILE A 11 16.14 6.07 18.21
N ILE A 12 16.85 5.90 19.31
CA ILE A 12 16.79 6.82 20.45
C ILE A 12 18.01 7.72 20.37
N CYS A 13 17.80 9.01 20.12
CA CYS A 13 18.87 10.01 20.11
C CYS A 13 18.62 11.07 21.17
N GLY A 14 19.67 11.45 21.90
CA GLY A 14 19.63 12.49 22.91
C GLY A 14 20.80 13.44 22.74
N SER A 15 20.50 14.71 22.51
CA SER A 15 21.44 15.83 22.70
C SER A 15 20.74 16.79 23.67
N ASN A 16 21.35 17.09 24.82
CA ASN A 16 20.82 17.95 25.89
C ASN A 16 19.61 17.41 26.68
N GLY A 17 19.65 16.15 27.12
CA GLY A 17 18.73 15.64 28.17
C GLY A 17 17.30 15.33 27.73
N SER A 18 16.93 15.59 26.48
CA SER A 18 15.64 15.19 25.91
C SER A 18 15.80 13.94 25.04
N ARG A 19 15.18 12.83 25.45
CA ARG A 19 15.19 11.55 24.72
C ARG A 19 14.17 11.62 23.59
N ARG A 20 14.62 11.62 22.34
CA ARG A 20 13.72 11.52 21.17
C ARG A 20 13.77 10.11 20.59
N SER A 21 12.60 9.49 20.45
CA SER A 21 12.41 8.21 19.78
C SER A 21 11.94 8.47 18.36
N TRP A 22 12.55 7.79 17.39
CA TRP A 22 12.17 7.85 15.99
C TRP A 22 12.04 6.44 15.43
N ASP A 23 10.89 6.11 14.86
CA ASP A 23 10.71 4.87 14.12
C ASP A 23 10.93 5.11 12.64
N PHE A 24 11.89 4.39 12.05
CA PHE A 24 12.19 4.44 10.63
C PHE A 24 11.74 3.16 9.94
N MET A 25 11.06 3.29 8.80
CA MET A 25 10.72 2.18 7.92
C MET A 25 11.57 2.28 6.65
N LYS A 26 12.41 1.27 6.40
CA LYS A 26 13.17 1.18 5.14
C LYS A 26 12.33 0.42 4.13
N THR A 27 11.85 1.12 3.09
CA THR A 27 11.18 0.52 1.93
C THR A 27 12.12 0.49 0.73
N HIS A 28 11.88 -0.47 -0.17
CA HIS A 28 12.50 -0.49 -1.49
C HIS A 28 11.90 0.61 -2.37
N ASP A 29 12.62 1.00 -3.42
CA ASP A 29 12.05 1.83 -4.48
C ASP A 29 10.88 1.09 -5.15
N SER A 30 10.00 1.82 -5.84
CA SER A 30 8.86 1.25 -6.54
C SER A 30 8.71 1.85 -7.94
N VAL A 31 8.02 1.13 -8.80
CA VAL A 31 7.58 1.60 -10.11
C VAL A 31 6.06 1.61 -10.16
N SER A 32 5.48 2.56 -10.88
CA SER A 32 4.05 2.58 -11.19
C SER A 32 3.82 2.91 -12.65
N ALA A 33 2.74 2.39 -13.20
CA ALA A 33 2.37 2.52 -14.60
C ALA A 33 0.95 3.08 -14.74
N LEU A 34 0.82 4.16 -15.52
CA LEU A 34 -0.45 4.63 -16.05
C LEU A 34 -0.64 4.04 -17.44
N ILE A 35 -1.66 3.21 -17.61
CA ILE A 35 -1.90 2.48 -18.86
C ILE A 35 -3.15 3.04 -19.53
N TYR A 36 -3.02 3.39 -20.81
CA TYR A 36 -4.13 3.84 -21.64
C TYR A 36 -4.37 2.84 -22.77
N ASN A 37 -5.59 2.31 -22.85
CA ASN A 37 -6.02 1.46 -23.95
C ASN A 37 -6.62 2.35 -25.06
N SER A 38 -5.91 2.47 -26.18
CA SER A 38 -6.35 3.30 -27.31
C SER A 38 -7.55 2.74 -28.06
N THR A 39 -7.78 1.43 -28.03
CA THR A 39 -8.93 0.80 -28.70
C THR A 39 -10.24 1.06 -27.96
N GLN A 40 -10.20 1.10 -26.62
CA GLN A 40 -11.37 1.32 -25.76
C GLN A 40 -11.45 2.76 -25.22
N GLU A 41 -10.50 3.61 -25.58
CA GLU A 41 -10.35 4.99 -25.11
C GLU A 41 -10.48 5.12 -23.58
N SER A 42 -9.81 4.22 -22.86
CA SER A 42 -9.98 4.07 -21.41
C SER A 42 -8.65 3.86 -20.68
N PHE A 43 -8.56 4.40 -19.47
CA PHE A 43 -7.46 4.08 -18.54
C PHE A 43 -7.70 2.75 -17.84
N ILE A 44 -6.59 2.05 -17.57
CA ILE A 44 -6.60 0.80 -16.82
C ILE A 44 -6.04 1.08 -15.43
N LEU A 45 -6.80 0.67 -14.41
CA LEU A 45 -6.47 0.81 -13.01
C LEU A 45 -6.60 -0.54 -12.32
N VAL A 46 -5.87 -0.73 -11.22
CA VAL A 46 -5.95 -1.91 -10.37
C VAL A 46 -6.95 -1.63 -9.23
N LYS A 47 -7.75 -2.64 -8.89
CA LYS A 47 -8.70 -2.58 -7.78
C LYS A 47 -8.23 -3.51 -6.67
N GLN A 48 -7.83 -2.97 -5.52
CA GLN A 48 -7.32 -3.76 -4.40
C GLN A 48 -8.03 -3.40 -3.10
N PHE A 49 -8.17 -4.38 -2.19
CA PHE A 49 -8.62 -4.09 -0.83
C PHE A 49 -7.41 -3.74 0.05
N ARG A 50 -7.44 -2.56 0.67
CA ARG A 50 -6.43 -2.07 1.60
C ARG A 50 -6.99 -2.10 3.02
N PRO A 51 -6.56 -3.05 3.88
CA PRO A 51 -7.05 -3.15 5.26
C PRO A 51 -6.88 -1.85 6.05
N ALA A 52 -5.77 -1.13 5.87
CA ALA A 52 -5.54 0.15 6.54
C ALA A 52 -6.63 1.19 6.18
N VAL A 53 -7.02 1.28 4.91
CA VAL A 53 -8.08 2.19 4.45
C VAL A 53 -9.43 1.79 5.06
N TYR A 54 -9.74 0.49 5.07
CA TYR A 54 -10.94 -0.03 5.72
C TYR A 54 -11.00 0.34 7.20
N MET A 55 -9.90 0.12 7.92
CA MET A 55 -9.80 0.44 9.35
C MET A 55 -9.94 1.93 9.62
N CYS A 56 -9.34 2.78 8.77
CA CYS A 56 -9.53 4.22 8.83
C CYS A 56 -11.00 4.62 8.62
N GLU A 57 -11.69 4.02 7.65
CA GLU A 57 -13.12 4.28 7.44
C GLU A 57 -14.00 3.81 8.61
N CYS A 58 -13.69 2.65 9.20
CA CYS A 58 -14.36 2.16 10.40
C CYS A 58 -14.15 3.12 11.59
N ALA A 59 -12.92 3.57 11.82
CA ALA A 59 -12.60 4.53 12.88
C ALA A 59 -13.32 5.87 12.66
N ARG A 60 -13.31 6.40 11.43
CA ARG A 60 -13.99 7.65 11.07
C ARG A 60 -15.50 7.59 11.30
N LYS A 61 -16.10 6.40 11.19
CA LYS A 61 -17.54 6.17 11.43
C LYS A 61 -17.86 5.79 12.88
N GLY A 62 -16.87 5.79 13.78
CA GLY A 62 -17.07 5.43 15.18
C GLY A 62 -17.41 3.95 15.40
N ILE A 63 -17.07 3.09 14.44
CA ILE A 63 -17.33 1.63 14.51
C ILE A 63 -16.22 0.93 15.29
N LEU A 64 -14.98 1.45 15.21
CA LEU A 64 -13.90 0.94 16.03
C LEU A 64 -13.99 1.56 17.43
N PRO A 65 -13.96 0.75 18.52
CA PRO A 65 -13.82 1.30 19.85
C PRO A 65 -12.50 2.06 19.96
N ASP A 66 -12.48 3.15 20.73
CA ASP A 66 -11.24 3.85 21.07
C ASP A 66 -10.26 2.81 21.61
N LEU A 67 -9.14 2.61 20.90
CA LEU A 67 -8.10 1.64 21.25
C LEU A 67 -7.46 1.91 22.63
N GLU A 68 -7.87 3.01 23.28
CA GLU A 68 -7.42 3.49 24.58
C GLU A 68 -8.37 3.11 25.73
N SER A 69 -9.50 2.44 25.46
CA SER A 69 -10.41 1.94 26.51
C SER A 69 -9.82 0.71 27.21
N THR A 70 -9.19 0.98 28.35
CA THR A 70 -8.68 0.08 29.39
C THR A 70 -9.41 -1.26 29.57
N GLY A 71 -8.68 -2.37 29.35
CA GLY A 71 -8.42 -3.36 30.41
C GLY A 71 -9.55 -4.20 31.01
N ASP A 72 -10.57 -4.61 30.24
CA ASP A 72 -11.48 -5.67 30.71
C ASP A 72 -11.63 -6.78 29.65
N ASP A 73 -10.86 -7.86 29.84
CA ASP A 73 -10.89 -9.09 29.03
C ASP A 73 -12.11 -9.97 29.39
N THR A 74 -13.32 -9.40 29.40
CA THR A 74 -14.54 -10.21 29.56
C THR A 74 -15.09 -10.65 28.19
N PRO A 75 -15.35 -11.96 27.96
CA PRO A 75 -15.82 -12.49 26.67
C PRO A 75 -17.21 -11.99 26.23
N GLU A 76 -17.92 -11.30 27.13
CA GLU A 76 -19.34 -10.95 27.05
C GLU A 76 -19.58 -9.56 26.42
N ALA A 77 -18.54 -8.77 26.20
CA ALA A 77 -18.61 -7.45 25.55
C ALA A 77 -18.53 -7.51 24.01
N ARG A 78 -18.79 -8.66 23.38
CA ARG A 78 -18.85 -8.79 21.92
C ARG A 78 -20.18 -8.24 21.41
N VAL A 79 -20.32 -6.91 21.46
CA VAL A 79 -21.34 -6.19 20.71
C VAL A 79 -21.19 -6.56 19.23
N PRO A 80 -22.28 -6.86 18.48
CA PRO A 80 -22.18 -7.07 17.05
C PRO A 80 -21.55 -5.83 16.42
N ILE A 81 -20.29 -5.93 16.02
CA ILE A 81 -19.65 -4.85 15.27
C ILE A 81 -20.39 -4.83 13.94
N GLU A 82 -21.22 -3.82 13.73
CA GLU A 82 -21.82 -3.55 12.43
C GLU A 82 -20.69 -3.06 11.51
N LEU A 83 -19.97 -4.04 10.97
CA LEU A 83 -18.80 -3.81 10.12
C LEU A 83 -19.24 -3.12 8.83
N LEU A 84 -18.39 -2.24 8.32
CA LEU A 84 -18.60 -1.65 7.01
C LEU A 84 -18.55 -2.72 5.91
N PRO A 85 -19.25 -2.52 4.79
CA PRO A 85 -19.07 -3.39 3.63
C PRO A 85 -17.60 -3.36 3.19
N THR A 86 -17.08 -4.49 2.71
CA THR A 86 -15.68 -4.61 2.24
C THR A 86 -15.30 -3.54 1.21
N SER A 87 -16.28 -3.06 0.42
CA SER A 87 -16.09 -1.97 -0.52
C SER A 87 -15.56 -0.67 0.12
N ALA A 88 -15.75 -0.45 1.42
CA ALA A 88 -15.20 0.69 2.15
C ALA A 88 -13.66 0.69 2.23
N GLY A 89 -13.03 -0.47 2.05
CA GLY A 89 -11.56 -0.59 1.99
C GLY A 89 -11.01 -0.78 0.59
N VAL A 90 -11.86 -0.73 -0.44
CA VAL A 90 -11.41 -0.95 -1.81
C VAL A 90 -10.91 0.35 -2.41
N THR A 91 -9.69 0.31 -2.94
CA THR A 91 -9.04 1.43 -3.61
C THR A 91 -8.89 1.14 -5.11
N TYR A 92 -8.89 2.21 -5.91
CA TYR A 92 -8.44 2.18 -7.29
C TYR A 92 -7.04 2.79 -7.35
N GLU A 93 -6.09 2.05 -7.89
CA GLU A 93 -4.67 2.37 -7.85
C GLU A 93 -4.05 2.23 -9.24
N LEU A 94 -2.89 2.85 -9.44
CA LEU A 94 -2.06 2.55 -10.61
C LEU A 94 -1.46 1.15 -10.43
N CYS A 95 -1.23 0.46 -11.55
CA CYS A 95 -0.44 -0.77 -11.52
C CYS A 95 0.96 -0.43 -11.00
N ALA A 96 1.41 -1.12 -9.97
CA ALA A 96 2.63 -0.75 -9.26
C ALA A 96 3.31 -1.95 -8.61
N GLY A 97 4.64 -1.92 -8.57
CA GLY A 97 5.44 -2.98 -8.00
C GLY A 97 6.72 -2.48 -7.34
N ILE A 98 7.33 -3.36 -6.56
CA ILE A 98 8.54 -3.07 -5.80
C ILE A 98 9.76 -3.36 -6.68
N VAL A 99 10.79 -2.51 -6.58
CA VAL A 99 12.09 -2.75 -7.20
C VAL A 99 12.93 -3.64 -6.29
N ASP A 100 12.70 -4.94 -6.35
CA ASP A 100 13.39 -5.97 -5.55
C ASP A 100 14.25 -6.95 -6.35
N LYS A 101 14.04 -7.02 -7.69
CA LYS A 101 14.81 -7.90 -8.59
C LYS A 101 16.11 -7.24 -9.06
N PRO A 102 17.29 -7.76 -8.69
CA PRO A 102 18.56 -7.19 -9.12
C PRO A 102 18.78 -7.43 -10.63
N GLY A 103 19.28 -6.42 -11.33
CA GLY A 103 19.68 -6.53 -12.74
C GLY A 103 18.59 -6.20 -13.77
N LEU A 104 17.35 -5.96 -13.34
CA LEU A 104 16.29 -5.45 -14.22
C LEU A 104 16.25 -3.92 -14.21
N SER A 105 15.97 -3.34 -15.37
CA SER A 105 15.66 -1.91 -15.49
C SER A 105 14.26 -1.60 -14.96
N LEU A 106 14.02 -0.34 -14.58
CA LEU A 106 12.70 0.10 -14.10
C LEU A 106 11.58 -0.18 -15.11
N LYS A 107 11.88 -0.14 -16.41
CA LYS A 107 10.90 -0.45 -17.45
C LYS A 107 10.60 -1.94 -17.56
N GLU A 108 11.60 -2.80 -17.38
CA GLU A 108 11.40 -4.26 -17.37
C GLU A 108 10.56 -4.69 -16.16
N ILE A 109 10.85 -4.14 -14.98
CA ILE A 109 10.03 -4.37 -13.78
C ILE A 109 8.61 -3.89 -14.03
N ALA A 110 8.41 -2.66 -14.53
CA ALA A 110 7.08 -2.15 -14.83
C ALA A 110 6.33 -3.04 -15.85
N LYS A 111 7.01 -3.57 -16.87
CA LYS A 111 6.41 -4.51 -17.83
C LYS A 111 5.95 -5.81 -17.13
N GLU A 112 6.77 -6.38 -16.25
CA GLU A 112 6.42 -7.59 -15.51
C GLU A 112 5.18 -7.36 -14.63
N GLU A 113 5.12 -6.24 -13.91
CA GLU A 113 3.98 -5.87 -13.06
C GLU A 113 2.70 -5.63 -13.89
N ILE A 114 2.81 -4.93 -15.03
CA ILE A 114 1.67 -4.72 -15.94
C ILE A 114 1.12 -6.06 -16.45
N LEU A 115 1.99 -7.04 -16.71
CA LEU A 115 1.57 -8.37 -17.12
C LEU A 115 0.91 -9.14 -15.97
N GLU A 116 1.49 -9.08 -14.77
CA GLU A 116 1.00 -9.80 -13.58
C GLU A 116 -0.34 -9.24 -13.06
N GLU A 117 -0.45 -7.92 -12.90
CA GLU A 117 -1.61 -7.28 -12.28
C GLU A 117 -2.73 -6.97 -13.28
N CYS A 118 -2.37 -6.59 -14.51
CA CYS A 118 -3.33 -6.12 -15.51
C CYS A 118 -3.53 -7.09 -16.68
N GLY A 119 -2.65 -8.09 -16.87
CA GLY A 119 -2.75 -9.06 -17.96
C GLY A 119 -2.33 -8.51 -19.33
N TYR A 120 -1.64 -7.37 -19.39
CA TYR A 120 -1.19 -6.75 -20.65
C TYR A 120 0.29 -7.03 -20.90
N ASN A 121 0.62 -7.67 -22.02
CA ASN A 121 2.01 -7.82 -22.45
C ASN A 121 2.40 -6.65 -23.36
N VAL A 122 3.07 -5.65 -22.80
CA VAL A 122 3.50 -4.44 -23.51
C VAL A 122 4.99 -4.49 -23.89
N PRO A 123 5.40 -3.93 -25.05
CA PRO A 123 6.81 -3.78 -25.39
C PRO A 123 7.47 -2.72 -24.49
N VAL A 124 8.71 -2.97 -24.06
CA VAL A 124 9.46 -2.08 -23.13
C VAL A 124 9.66 -0.69 -23.73
N GLU A 125 9.75 -0.62 -25.06
CA GLU A 125 9.95 0.58 -25.86
C GLU A 125 8.73 1.52 -25.79
N SER A 126 7.53 0.97 -25.54
CA SER A 126 6.31 1.76 -25.38
C SER A 126 6.21 2.46 -24.03
N LEU A 127 6.98 2.02 -23.02
CA LEU A 127 6.96 2.61 -21.69
C LEU A 127 7.73 3.93 -21.70
N GLN A 128 7.05 5.00 -21.29
CA GLN A 128 7.60 6.35 -21.18
C GLN A 128 7.63 6.79 -19.72
N LYS A 129 8.75 7.37 -19.29
CA LYS A 129 8.85 7.92 -17.93
C LYS A 129 8.05 9.22 -17.88
N ILE A 130 7.05 9.27 -17.00
CA ILE A 130 6.24 10.46 -16.75
C ILE A 130 6.91 11.33 -15.67
N THR A 131 7.16 10.76 -14.49
CA THR A 131 7.74 11.49 -13.35
C THR A 131 8.46 10.54 -12.39
N SER A 132 9.15 11.09 -11.40
CA SER A 132 9.72 10.37 -10.26
C SER A 132 9.76 11.28 -9.04
N TYR A 133 9.41 10.75 -7.87
CA TYR A 133 9.43 11.47 -6.59
C TYR A 133 10.22 10.66 -5.55
N ARG A 134 10.63 11.31 -4.46
CA ARG A 134 11.38 10.71 -3.35
C ARG A 134 10.76 11.14 -2.02
#